data_AF-A0A6S7GA54-F1
#
_entry.id   AF-A0A6S7GA54-F1
#
_cell.length_a   1.000
_cell.length_b   1.000
_cell.length_c   1.000
_cell.angle_alpha   90.00
_cell.angle_beta   90.00
_cell.angle_gamma   90.00
#
_symmetry.space_group_name_H-M   'P 1'
#
loop_
_entity.id
_entity.type
_entity.pdbx_description
1 polymer ?
#
loop_
_entity_poly.entity_id
_entity_poly.type
_entity_poly.pdbx_seq_one_letter_code
_entity_poly.pdbx_strand_id
1 'polypeptide(L)'
;MPTLRTLFIAPTSSPLAQIDVSNVAELLVHLTSDKHIVNSSQTTTQNENNADDVQPDSIHGSLALKIANEIISEPLSPGIRVLCKTLTQLHLLNAKKSVLKDLMFLHEAMIKEVKDYHSIKYLEKFHQSLVVLTTETETLGPESEQTNSASSDKDSTEETENT
;
A
#
# COMPACT_ATOMS: atom_id res chain seq x y z
N MET A 1 -5.66 -4.74 -16.31
CA MET A 1 -6.21 -3.56 -17.02
C MET A 1 -6.90 -3.85 -18.34
N PRO A 2 -6.52 -4.85 -19.17
CA PRO A 2 -7.16 -5.05 -20.49
C PRO A 2 -8.69 -5.14 -20.45
N THR A 3 -9.25 -5.92 -19.51
CA THR A 3 -10.71 -6.10 -19.37
C THR A 3 -11.46 -4.79 -19.15
N LEU A 4 -11.05 -3.97 -18.18
CA LEU A 4 -11.69 -2.68 -17.90
C LEU A 4 -11.55 -1.73 -19.08
N ARG A 5 -10.38 -1.72 -19.74
CA ARG A 5 -10.16 -0.90 -20.94
C ARG A 5 -11.11 -1.26 -22.07
N THR A 6 -11.31 -2.56 -22.33
CA THR A 6 -12.28 -3.03 -23.33
C THR A 6 -13.70 -2.55 -23.03
N LEU A 7 -14.09 -2.53 -21.75
CA LEU A 7 -15.41 -2.04 -21.35
C LEU A 7 -15.53 -0.51 -21.51
N PHE A 8 -14.48 0.25 -21.18
CA PHE A 8 -14.49 1.71 -21.33
C PHE A 8 -14.56 2.18 -22.79
N ILE A 9 -14.01 1.40 -23.73
CA ILE A 9 -14.00 1.73 -25.16
C ILE A 9 -15.11 1.03 -25.96
N ALA A 10 -15.99 0.26 -25.29
CA ALA A 10 -17.04 -0.48 -25.97
C ALA A 10 -18.05 0.50 -26.60
N PRO A 11 -18.34 0.39 -27.91
CA PRO A 11 -19.34 1.24 -28.55
C PRO A 11 -20.73 0.90 -28.00
N THR A 12 -21.66 1.87 -28.03
CA THR A 12 -23.03 1.71 -27.53
C THR A 12 -23.84 0.63 -28.27
N SER A 13 -23.42 0.25 -29.48
CA SER A 13 -23.98 -0.87 -30.24
C SER A 13 -23.53 -2.25 -29.74
N SER A 14 -22.45 -2.30 -28.94
CA SER A 14 -21.94 -3.54 -28.36
C SER A 14 -22.74 -3.94 -27.13
N PRO A 15 -23.05 -5.25 -26.95
CA PRO A 15 -23.62 -5.75 -25.69
C PRO A 15 -22.76 -5.43 -24.47
N LEU A 16 -21.44 -5.22 -24.65
CA LEU A 16 -20.52 -4.89 -23.57
C LEU A 16 -20.80 -3.49 -22.95
N ALA A 17 -21.40 -2.57 -23.71
CA ALA A 17 -21.72 -1.24 -23.19
C ALA A 17 -22.86 -1.24 -22.15
N GLN A 18 -23.60 -2.35 -22.04
CA GLN A 18 -24.66 -2.53 -21.04
C GLN A 18 -24.13 -3.02 -19.68
N ILE A 19 -22.86 -3.44 -19.63
CA ILE A 19 -22.24 -3.97 -18.42
C ILE A 19 -21.85 -2.81 -17.50
N ASP A 20 -22.23 -2.91 -16.22
CA ASP A 20 -21.73 -1.98 -15.21
C ASP A 20 -20.25 -2.25 -14.91
N VAL A 21 -19.40 -1.35 -15.39
CA VAL A 21 -17.94 -1.46 -15.24
C VAL A 21 -17.50 -1.38 -13.77
N SER A 22 -18.29 -0.74 -12.91
CA SER A 22 -18.02 -0.67 -11.46
C SER A 22 -18.09 -2.06 -10.83
N ASN A 23 -19.09 -2.84 -11.19
CA ASN A 23 -19.27 -4.22 -10.68
C ASN A 23 -18.14 -5.13 -11.16
N VAL A 24 -17.67 -4.95 -12.39
CA VAL A 24 -16.54 -5.71 -12.92
C VAL A 24 -15.25 -5.34 -12.18
N ALA A 25 -15.02 -4.04 -11.92
CA ALA A 25 -13.87 -3.60 -11.15
C ALA A 25 -13.89 -4.15 -9.71
N GLU A 26 -15.05 -4.09 -9.05
CA GLU A 26 -15.25 -4.66 -7.71
C GLU A 26 -15.02 -6.17 -7.69
N LEU A 27 -15.53 -6.90 -8.69
CA LEU A 27 -15.29 -8.34 -8.83
C LEU A 27 -13.80 -8.64 -9.02
N LEU A 28 -13.10 -7.86 -9.85
CA LEU A 28 -11.65 -8.04 -10.05
C LEU A 28 -10.87 -7.83 -8.75
N VAL A 29 -11.20 -6.79 -7.97
CA VAL A 29 -10.60 -6.57 -6.64
C VAL A 29 -10.91 -7.74 -5.71
N HIS A 30 -12.16 -8.22 -5.70
CA HIS A 30 -12.55 -9.34 -4.85
C HIS A 30 -11.78 -10.63 -5.16
N LEU A 31 -11.68 -10.98 -6.45
CA LEU A 31 -10.99 -12.19 -6.92
C LEU A 31 -9.47 -12.12 -6.73
N THR A 32 -8.88 -10.92 -6.72
CA THR A 32 -7.43 -10.72 -6.58
C THR A 32 -6.98 -10.48 -5.14
N SER A 33 -7.92 -10.45 -4.19
CA SER A 33 -7.63 -10.26 -2.77
C SER A 33 -6.90 -11.47 -2.18
N ASP A 34 -5.85 -11.18 -1.42
CA ASP A 34 -5.00 -12.16 -0.70
C ASP A 34 -5.83 -13.13 0.16
N LYS A 35 -7.04 -12.75 0.58
CA LYS A 35 -7.99 -13.59 1.34
C LYS A 35 -8.38 -14.88 0.60
N HIS A 36 -8.32 -14.88 -0.72
CA HIS A 36 -8.68 -16.02 -1.56
C HIS A 36 -7.47 -16.74 -2.15
N ILE A 37 -6.27 -16.16 -2.00
CA ILE A 37 -5.01 -16.72 -2.50
C ILE A 37 -4.33 -17.44 -1.34
N VAL A 38 -5.02 -18.47 -0.87
CA VAL A 38 -4.49 -19.43 0.09
C VAL A 38 -3.62 -20.40 -0.73
N ASN A 39 -2.31 -20.48 -0.43
CA ASN A 39 -1.37 -21.57 -0.81
C ASN A 39 -0.26 -21.35 -1.87
N SER A 40 0.55 -20.28 -1.87
CA SER A 40 1.81 -20.36 -2.66
C SER A 40 3.06 -19.72 -2.06
N SER A 41 3.00 -19.00 -0.95
CA SER A 41 4.17 -18.31 -0.37
C SER A 41 4.63 -18.85 1.00
N GLN A 42 4.04 -19.95 1.51
CA GLN A 42 4.46 -20.54 2.80
C GLN A 42 5.76 -21.35 2.75
N THR A 43 6.43 -21.43 1.59
CA THR A 43 7.73 -22.11 1.46
C THR A 43 8.83 -21.13 1.10
N THR A 44 9.11 -20.15 1.96
CA THR A 44 10.46 -19.58 2.00
C THR A 44 10.82 -19.28 3.45
N THR A 45 11.71 -20.12 3.93
CA THR A 45 12.46 -20.07 5.18
C THR A 45 12.73 -18.64 5.66
N GLN A 46 12.26 -18.37 6.87
CA GLN A 46 12.69 -17.26 7.72
C GLN A 46 14.21 -17.37 7.90
N ASN A 47 14.97 -16.45 7.30
CA ASN A 47 16.36 -16.21 7.64
C ASN A 47 16.50 -14.71 7.88
N GLU A 48 16.69 -14.34 9.14
CA GLU A 48 16.37 -13.04 9.75
C GLU A 48 17.33 -11.89 9.39
N ASN A 49 18.06 -11.95 8.28
CA ASN A 49 19.12 -10.96 8.00
C ASN A 49 18.92 -10.10 6.73
N ASN A 50 17.80 -10.22 6.01
CA ASN A 50 17.39 -9.31 4.92
C ASN A 50 15.90 -9.57 4.55
N ALA A 51 14.98 -9.30 5.48
CA ALA A 51 13.58 -9.72 5.38
C ALA A 51 12.74 -8.96 4.33
N ASP A 52 13.19 -7.81 3.83
CA ASP A 52 12.39 -6.96 2.92
C ASP A 52 12.49 -7.35 1.44
N ASP A 53 13.53 -8.07 1.01
CA ASP A 53 13.76 -8.37 -0.41
C ASP A 53 13.07 -9.68 -0.87
N VAL A 54 12.81 -10.60 0.05
CA VAL A 54 12.39 -11.97 -0.28
C VAL A 54 10.86 -12.15 -0.30
N GLN A 55 10.08 -11.24 0.30
CA GLN A 55 8.62 -11.34 0.25
C GLN A 55 8.09 -10.95 -1.15
N PRO A 56 7.20 -11.75 -1.76
CA PRO A 56 6.51 -11.35 -2.99
C PRO A 56 5.67 -10.09 -2.70
N ASP A 57 5.66 -9.13 -3.64
CA ASP A 57 4.83 -7.94 -3.51
C ASP A 57 3.34 -8.32 -3.48
N SER A 58 2.55 -7.56 -2.73
CA SER A 58 1.11 -7.76 -2.68
C SER A 58 0.51 -7.57 -4.08
N ILE A 59 -0.36 -8.49 -4.50
CA ILE A 59 -1.05 -8.40 -5.79
C ILE A 59 -1.81 -7.08 -5.88
N HIS A 60 -2.41 -6.65 -4.77
CA HIS A 60 -3.09 -5.37 -4.67
C HIS A 60 -2.14 -4.17 -4.72
N GLY A 61 -0.91 -4.28 -4.19
CA GLY A 61 0.13 -3.26 -4.35
C GLY A 61 0.51 -3.06 -5.82
N SER A 62 0.83 -4.16 -6.49
CA SER A 62 1.10 -4.18 -7.94
C SER A 62 -0.11 -3.71 -8.78
N LEU A 63 -1.34 -4.03 -8.38
CA LEU A 63 -2.55 -3.56 -9.06
C LEU A 63 -2.79 -2.06 -8.84
N ALA A 64 -2.54 -1.55 -7.63
CA ALA A 64 -2.64 -0.13 -7.32
C ALA A 64 -1.68 0.69 -8.19
N LEU A 65 -0.43 0.25 -8.33
CA LEU A 65 0.55 0.91 -9.19
C LEU A 65 0.09 0.96 -10.66
N LYS A 66 -0.45 -0.16 -11.17
CA LYS A 66 -0.98 -0.21 -12.54
C LYS A 66 -2.17 0.73 -12.74
N ILE A 67 -3.08 0.81 -11.78
CA ILE A 67 -4.24 1.70 -11.84
C ILE A 67 -3.80 3.17 -11.74
N ALA A 68 -2.87 3.50 -10.84
CA ALA A 68 -2.35 4.85 -10.70
C ALA A 68 -1.66 5.33 -11.99
N ASN A 69 -0.85 4.48 -12.60
CA ASN A 69 -0.23 4.78 -13.91
C ASN A 69 -1.25 4.96 -15.03
N GLU A 70 -2.32 4.16 -15.07
CA GLU A 70 -3.41 4.33 -16.05
C GLU A 70 -4.13 5.68 -15.86
N ILE A 71 -4.42 6.08 -14.62
CA ILE A 71 -5.06 7.37 -14.32
C ILE A 71 -4.19 8.54 -14.77
N ILE A 72 -2.88 8.48 -14.52
CA ILE A 72 -1.92 9.52 -14.94
C ILE A 72 -1.78 9.55 -16.47
N SER A 73 -1.80 8.39 -17.12
CA SER A 73 -1.62 8.30 -18.57
C SER A 73 -2.82 8.86 -19.35
N GLU A 74 -4.05 8.61 -18.86
CA GLU A 74 -5.30 8.98 -19.55
C GLU A 74 -6.32 9.64 -18.60
N PRO A 75 -6.01 10.80 -18.00
CA PRO A 75 -6.80 11.40 -16.91
C PRO A 75 -8.20 11.87 -17.30
N LEU A 76 -8.49 11.93 -18.61
CA LEU A 76 -9.79 12.31 -19.17
C LEU A 76 -10.60 11.11 -19.68
N SER A 77 -10.11 9.89 -19.46
CA SER A 77 -10.82 8.66 -19.86
C SER A 77 -12.18 8.54 -19.15
N PRO A 78 -13.24 8.06 -19.84
CA PRO A 78 -14.55 7.85 -19.22
C PRO A 78 -14.51 6.88 -18.03
N GLY A 79 -13.46 6.07 -17.91
CA GLY A 79 -13.24 5.12 -16.82
C GLY A 79 -12.59 5.68 -15.55
N ILE A 80 -12.11 6.94 -15.55
CA ILE A 80 -11.29 7.45 -14.44
C ILE A 80 -11.99 7.40 -13.09
N ARG A 81 -13.29 7.71 -13.05
CA ARG A 81 -14.06 7.63 -11.80
C ARG A 81 -14.10 6.22 -11.22
N VAL A 82 -14.26 5.22 -12.09
CA VAL A 82 -14.23 3.81 -11.68
C VAL A 82 -12.85 3.45 -11.16
N LEU A 83 -11.79 3.81 -11.88
CA LEU A 83 -10.41 3.54 -11.47
C LEU A 83 -10.06 4.17 -10.10
N CYS A 84 -10.44 5.43 -9.89
CA CYS A 84 -10.22 6.12 -8.61
C CYS A 84 -11.01 5.45 -7.48
N LYS A 85 -12.26 5.04 -7.73
CA LYS A 85 -13.06 4.27 -6.75
C LYS A 85 -12.38 2.94 -6.43
N THR A 86 -11.88 2.22 -7.43
CA THR A 86 -11.20 0.93 -7.29
C THR A 86 -9.96 1.05 -6.41
N LEU A 87 -9.16 2.12 -6.51
CA LEU A 87 -8.02 2.35 -5.61
C LEU A 87 -8.41 2.32 -4.13
N THR A 88 -9.60 2.85 -3.79
CA THR A 88 -10.10 2.86 -2.40
C THR A 88 -10.57 1.49 -1.89
N GLN A 89 -10.66 0.49 -2.77
CA GLN A 89 -11.11 -0.87 -2.44
C GLN A 89 -9.94 -1.86 -2.31
N LEU A 90 -8.73 -1.47 -2.70
CA LEU A 90 -7.55 -2.32 -2.63
C LEU A 90 -7.05 -2.46 -1.19
N HIS A 91 -6.79 -3.71 -0.79
CA HIS A 91 -6.15 -4.01 0.49
C HIS A 91 -4.62 -3.90 0.37
N LEU A 92 -4.05 -2.85 0.94
CA LEU A 92 -2.61 -2.56 0.86
C LEU A 92 -1.81 -2.90 2.13
N LEU A 93 -2.43 -3.58 3.10
CA LEU A 93 -1.79 -3.90 4.39
C LEU A 93 -0.50 -4.73 4.24
N ASN A 94 -0.45 -5.59 3.23
CA ASN A 94 0.70 -6.46 2.95
C ASN A 94 1.64 -5.88 1.87
N ALA A 95 1.42 -4.65 1.41
CA ALA A 95 2.25 -4.05 0.37
C ALA A 95 3.62 -3.66 0.92
N LYS A 96 4.67 -3.77 0.08
CA LYS A 96 6.02 -3.34 0.48
C LYS A 96 6.05 -1.84 0.78
N LYS A 97 6.91 -1.43 1.70
CA LYS A 97 7.13 -0.01 2.04
C LYS A 97 7.53 0.84 0.83
N SER A 98 8.34 0.29 -0.08
CA SER A 98 8.71 0.96 -1.34
C SER A 98 7.48 1.25 -2.20
N VAL A 99 6.58 0.27 -2.36
CA VAL A 99 5.35 0.41 -3.12
C VAL A 99 4.43 1.47 -2.51
N LEU A 100 4.29 1.51 -1.18
CA LEU A 100 3.51 2.55 -0.51
C LEU A 100 4.07 3.96 -0.76
N LYS A 101 5.40 4.11 -0.72
CA LYS A 101 6.07 5.39 -1.04
C LYS A 101 5.85 5.79 -2.50
N ASP A 102 6.00 4.86 -3.44
CA ASP A 102 5.75 5.11 -4.86
C ASP A 102 4.29 5.52 -5.11
N LEU A 103 3.34 4.86 -4.45
CA LEU A 103 1.91 5.21 -4.52
C LEU A 103 1.63 6.60 -3.95
N MET A 104 2.35 7.02 -2.91
CA MET A 104 2.22 8.36 -2.33
C MET A 104 2.71 9.44 -3.30
N PHE A 105 3.83 9.19 -3.99
CA PHE A 105 4.31 10.06 -5.06
C PHE A 105 3.34 10.10 -6.26
N LEU A 106 2.86 8.94 -6.71
CA LEU A 106 1.90 8.85 -7.81
C LEU A 106 0.56 9.52 -7.45
N HIS A 107 0.14 9.50 -6.18
CA HIS A 107 -1.05 10.21 -5.73
C HIS A 107 -0.96 11.72 -5.98
N GLU A 108 0.18 12.34 -5.68
CA GLU A 108 0.38 13.77 -5.95
C GLU A 108 0.30 14.09 -7.44
N ALA A 109 0.78 13.19 -8.30
CA ALA A 109 0.63 13.32 -9.75
C ALA A 109 -0.84 13.18 -10.18
N MET A 110 -1.56 12.17 -9.67
CA MET A 110 -2.97 11.94 -9.99
C MET A 110 -3.86 13.15 -9.63
N ILE A 111 -3.66 13.75 -8.44
CA ILE A 111 -4.44 14.93 -8.01
C ILE A 111 -4.23 16.14 -8.92
N LYS A 112 -3.05 16.29 -9.54
CA LYS A 112 -2.75 17.40 -10.46
C LYS A 112 -3.44 17.22 -11.81
N GLU A 113 -3.51 15.98 -12.30
CA GLU A 113 -4.04 15.67 -13.64
C GLU A 113 -5.56 15.47 -13.67
N VAL A 114 -6.14 14.90 -12.61
CA VAL A 114 -7.57 14.59 -12.55
C VAL A 114 -8.39 15.83 -12.20
N LYS A 115 -9.36 16.17 -13.06
CA LYS A 115 -10.23 17.36 -12.91
C LYS A 115 -11.62 17.05 -12.33
N ASP A 116 -12.05 15.79 -12.36
CA ASP A 116 -13.38 15.39 -11.87
C ASP A 116 -13.43 15.45 -10.35
N TYR A 117 -14.32 16.29 -9.81
CA TYR A 117 -14.50 16.49 -8.36
C TYR A 117 -14.75 15.19 -7.59
N HIS A 118 -15.54 14.27 -8.15
CA HIS A 118 -15.87 13.01 -7.47
C HIS A 118 -14.66 12.06 -7.46
N SER A 119 -13.90 12.01 -8.56
CA SER A 119 -12.65 11.26 -8.65
C SER A 119 -11.61 11.79 -7.67
N ILE A 120 -11.49 13.11 -7.53
CA ILE A 120 -10.60 13.75 -6.53
C ILE A 120 -10.97 13.30 -5.11
N LYS A 121 -12.25 13.24 -4.74
CA LYS A 121 -12.67 12.72 -3.43
C LYS A 121 -12.24 11.27 -3.17
N TYR A 122 -12.27 10.43 -4.20
CA TYR A 122 -11.76 9.06 -4.07
C TYR A 122 -10.25 9.04 -3.87
N LEU A 123 -9.50 9.91 -4.58
CA LEU A 123 -8.06 10.05 -4.41
C LEU A 123 -7.68 10.56 -3.02
N GLU A 124 -8.41 11.54 -2.49
CA GLU A 124 -8.21 12.02 -1.10
C GLU A 124 -8.44 10.90 -0.08
N LYS A 125 -9.50 10.10 -0.25
CA LYS A 125 -9.76 8.93 0.60
C LYS A 125 -8.65 7.88 0.48
N PHE A 126 -8.16 7.65 -0.74
CA PHE A 126 -7.05 6.73 -0.99
C PHE A 126 -5.77 7.22 -0.28
N HIS A 127 -5.47 8.51 -0.35
CA HIS A 127 -4.33 9.11 0.34
C HIS A 127 -4.41 8.94 1.85
N GLN A 128 -5.59 9.16 2.46
CA GLN A 128 -5.79 8.92 3.89
C GLN A 128 -5.45 7.46 4.25
N SER A 129 -5.85 6.49 3.42
CA SER A 129 -5.49 5.08 3.63
C SER A 129 -3.98 4.85 3.53
N LEU A 130 -3.27 5.51 2.61
CA LEU A 130 -1.82 5.40 2.48
C LEU A 130 -1.08 6.01 3.68
N VAL A 131 -1.55 7.15 4.19
CA VAL A 131 -0.96 7.80 5.38
C VAL A 131 -1.08 6.90 6.61
N VAL A 132 -2.25 6.31 6.83
CA VAL A 132 -2.45 5.35 7.93
C VAL A 132 -1.48 4.17 7.81
N LEU A 133 -1.40 3.53 6.64
CA LEU A 133 -0.53 2.38 6.41
C LEU A 133 0.96 2.70 6.51
N THR A 134 1.39 3.91 6.16
CA THR A 134 2.80 4.30 6.26
C THR A 134 3.18 4.62 7.71
N THR A 135 2.31 5.30 8.46
CA THR A 135 2.54 5.64 9.89
C THR A 135 2.48 4.43 10.83
N GLU A 136 1.57 3.48 10.61
CA GLU A 136 1.49 2.23 11.40
C GLU A 136 2.76 1.37 11.29
N THR A 137 3.52 1.51 10.20
CA THR A 137 4.78 0.76 10.00
C THR A 137 6.00 1.40 10.65
N GLU A 138 5.88 2.63 11.19
CA GLU A 138 6.95 3.33 11.91
C GLU A 138 6.87 3.08 13.43
N THR A 139 5.73 2.61 13.96
CA THR A 139 5.53 2.39 15.41
C THR A 139 5.99 1.02 15.94
N LEU A 140 6.63 0.18 15.12
CA LEU A 140 7.13 -1.15 15.52
C LEU A 140 8.61 -1.36 15.14
N GLY A 141 9.46 -0.37 15.42
CA GLY A 141 10.92 -0.56 15.49
C GLY A 141 11.34 -1.09 16.87
N PRO A 142 12.37 -1.95 16.96
CA PRO A 142 12.67 -2.70 18.17
C PRO A 142 13.30 -1.80 19.24
N GLU A 143 12.58 -1.57 20.34
CA GLU A 143 13.22 -1.22 21.61
C GLU A 143 13.75 -2.50 22.25
N SER A 144 14.92 -2.96 21.77
CA SER A 144 15.74 -3.90 22.50
C SER A 144 17.21 -3.66 22.17
N GLU A 145 17.89 -2.95 23.07
CA GLU A 145 19.09 -3.44 23.79
C GLU A 145 19.93 -2.25 24.27
N GLN A 146 20.05 -2.10 25.59
CA GLN A 146 21.34 -2.40 26.19
C GLN A 146 21.22 -2.82 27.65
N THR A 147 21.59 -4.08 27.83
CA THR A 147 21.88 -4.79 29.05
C THR A 147 23.15 -4.24 29.73
N ASN A 148 23.18 -4.38 31.05
CA ASN A 148 24.33 -4.14 31.92
C ASN A 148 25.65 -4.79 31.43
N SER A 149 26.77 -4.09 31.61
CA SER A 149 28.01 -4.73 32.13
C SER A 149 28.97 -3.72 32.80
N ALA A 150 29.16 -3.96 34.11
CA ALA A 150 30.38 -3.99 34.92
C ALA A 150 31.47 -2.88 34.90
N SER A 151 31.70 -2.36 36.12
CA SER A 151 32.97 -2.07 36.81
C SER A 151 34.02 -1.11 36.22
N SER A 152 34.25 -0.01 36.94
CA SER A 152 35.57 0.29 37.55
C SER A 152 35.44 1.37 38.64
N ASP A 153 35.77 0.98 39.86
CA ASP A 153 36.45 1.72 40.94
C ASP A 153 36.19 3.22 41.13
N LYS A 154 35.61 3.57 42.28
CA LYS A 154 36.25 4.49 43.24
C LYS A 154 35.69 4.31 44.65
N ASP A 155 36.45 3.54 45.40
CA ASP A 155 36.80 3.69 46.81
C ASP A 155 36.60 5.11 47.39
N SER A 156 35.85 5.21 48.49
CA SER A 156 36.00 6.20 49.58
C SER A 156 34.97 5.89 50.67
N THR A 157 35.31 4.98 51.57
CA THR A 157 34.72 4.89 52.91
C THR A 157 35.36 5.96 53.80
N GLU A 158 34.57 6.93 54.25
CA GLU A 158 34.91 7.80 55.39
C GLU A 158 34.14 7.32 56.62
N GLU A 159 34.82 6.62 57.53
CA GLU A 159 34.51 6.58 58.96
C GLU A 159 35.83 6.37 59.72
N THR A 160 36.33 7.41 60.39
CA THR A 160 37.10 7.26 61.64
C THR A 160 36.86 8.45 62.58
N GLU A 161 36.25 8.09 63.71
CA GLU A 161 36.44 8.57 65.08
C GLU A 161 37.28 9.84 65.29
N ASN A 162 36.63 10.85 65.88
CA ASN A 162 37.29 11.93 66.59
C ASN A 162 37.50 11.53 68.06
N THR A 163 38.70 11.84 68.53
CA THR A 163 39.21 11.67 69.89
C THR A 163 38.60 12.66 70.88
#